data_AF-A0A966PVQ8-F1
#
_entry.id   AF-A0A966PVQ8-F1
#
_cell.length_a   1.000
_cell.length_b   1.000
_cell.length_c   1.000
_cell.angle_alpha   90.00
_cell.angle_beta   90.00
_cell.angle_gamma   90.00
#
_symmetry.space_group_name_H-M   'P 1'
#
loop_
_entity.id
_entity.type
_entity.pdbx_description
1 polymer ?
#
loop_
_entity_poly.entity_id
_entity_poly.type
_entity_poly.pdbx_seq_one_letter_code
_entity_poly.pdbx_strand_id
1 'polypeptide(L)'
;INNSYFSFGTKMFFTEWQDKLNAPQGGLAFFLNPSGSQGYAIVVKTTESNTVDQSKELASDVSIVKIESANKFKKIPDSQGNLSQSFSGITSAEQYTIDIQVNCSDPQKNIITAYINNKKIVAIDDSKPLAPTKTIGLFAMKGECNFDYVYAYPLSLTLYNRLDLEGNRFLTGKVPFSGLSIAYGEKVANINSQEYQGYYEEFGPTAKEILVLEEKFTSGNPGYSKFFSTGVNYLVQILSQKSNNFGFKAYLINNSSSTIPVSSTEERISLSMIGNTVITGEKAEFNTDEENKYINDELVILESSWIQRKSDAEKMANWLKEQWSKNTICIKLKVFGNPFIAVGDLVTISYPRSGITESTTFLVTVVEQSFNGGIETVLECRSLNSYS
;
A
#
# COMPACT_ATOMS: atom_id res chain seq x y z
N ILE A 1 21.77 18.64 -13.31
CA ILE A 1 20.81 17.64 -12.79
C ILE A 1 20.64 17.97 -11.31
N ASN A 2 19.42 18.18 -10.81
CA ASN A 2 19.18 18.67 -9.43
C ASN A 2 19.02 17.54 -8.39
N ASN A 3 19.16 16.29 -8.81
CA ASN A 3 19.11 15.13 -7.93
C ASN A 3 20.50 14.79 -7.40
N SER A 4 20.55 14.32 -6.16
CA SER A 4 21.78 13.86 -5.50
C SER A 4 21.89 12.34 -5.41
N TYR A 5 20.81 11.60 -5.69
CA TYR A 5 20.76 10.15 -5.55
C TYR A 5 20.30 9.52 -6.86
N PHE A 6 20.96 8.44 -7.26
CA PHE A 6 20.73 7.79 -8.55
C PHE A 6 20.79 6.27 -8.43
N SER A 7 20.04 5.59 -9.28
CA SER A 7 20.10 4.14 -9.48
C SER A 7 20.35 3.85 -10.96
N PHE A 8 21.25 2.93 -11.24
CA PHE A 8 21.50 2.42 -12.59
C PHE A 8 21.50 0.91 -12.53
N GLY A 9 21.23 0.26 -13.66
CA GLY A 9 21.43 -1.18 -13.69
C GLY A 9 21.19 -1.80 -15.04
N THR A 10 21.64 -3.05 -15.14
CA THR A 10 21.52 -3.89 -16.31
C THR A 10 21.55 -5.34 -15.87
N LYS A 11 21.11 -6.24 -16.73
CA LYS A 11 21.41 -7.66 -16.61
C LYS A 11 22.24 -8.06 -17.81
N MET A 12 23.36 -8.73 -17.55
CA MET A 12 24.30 -9.15 -18.58
C MET A 12 24.67 -10.61 -18.47
N PHE A 13 25.11 -11.21 -19.57
CA PHE A 13 25.73 -12.52 -19.58
C PHE A 13 26.89 -12.56 -20.58
N PHE A 14 27.88 -13.38 -20.28
CA PHE A 14 29.02 -13.63 -21.16
C PHE A 14 28.74 -14.87 -22.00
N THR A 15 29.03 -14.81 -23.30
CA THR A 15 28.99 -16.00 -24.15
C THR A 15 30.09 -16.97 -23.74
N GLU A 16 29.89 -18.26 -24.04
CA GLU A 16 30.97 -19.23 -23.91
C GLU A 16 32.15 -18.82 -24.79
N TRP A 17 33.36 -18.96 -24.26
CA TRP A 17 34.58 -18.51 -24.89
C TRP A 17 35.63 -19.61 -24.73
N GLN A 18 36.39 -19.86 -25.79
CA GLN A 18 37.34 -20.99 -25.80
C GLN A 18 38.78 -20.59 -25.46
N ASP A 19 39.14 -19.31 -25.60
CA ASP A 19 40.53 -18.85 -25.50
C ASP A 19 40.79 -18.12 -24.18
N LYS A 20 41.41 -18.82 -23.21
CA LYS A 20 41.75 -18.34 -21.86
C LYS A 20 42.46 -16.98 -21.79
N LEU A 21 43.09 -16.52 -22.88
CA LEU A 21 43.76 -15.22 -22.95
C LEU A 21 42.85 -14.02 -23.19
N ASN A 22 41.64 -14.24 -23.70
CA ASN A 22 40.70 -13.20 -24.11
C ASN A 22 39.37 -13.32 -23.38
N ALA A 23 39.45 -13.51 -22.07
CA ALA A 23 38.28 -13.70 -21.24
C ALA A 23 37.28 -12.54 -21.36
N PRO A 24 35.98 -12.83 -21.50
CA PRO A 24 34.97 -11.81 -21.64
C PRO A 24 34.98 -10.82 -20.48
N GLN A 25 34.92 -9.54 -20.84
CA GLN A 25 34.94 -8.42 -19.92
C GLN A 25 34.03 -7.33 -20.46
N GLY A 26 33.17 -6.80 -19.60
CA GLY A 26 32.24 -5.72 -19.96
C GLY A 26 31.57 -5.13 -18.73
N GLY A 27 30.52 -4.35 -18.95
CA GLY A 27 29.70 -3.85 -17.86
C GLY A 27 28.92 -2.60 -18.20
N LEU A 28 28.68 -1.81 -17.17
CA LEU A 28 27.83 -0.62 -17.20
C LEU A 28 28.62 0.60 -16.76
N ALA A 29 28.55 1.65 -17.57
CA ALA A 29 29.12 2.96 -17.32
C ALA A 29 28.02 4.00 -17.10
N PHE A 30 28.30 4.94 -16.20
CA PHE A 30 27.35 5.96 -15.78
C PHE A 30 28.07 7.28 -15.51
N PHE A 31 27.30 8.37 -15.53
CA PHE A 31 27.83 9.74 -15.51
C PHE A 31 28.89 9.99 -16.58
N LEU A 32 28.66 9.44 -17.77
CA LEU A 32 29.56 9.63 -18.91
C LEU A 32 29.50 11.06 -19.42
N ASN A 33 30.63 11.61 -19.85
CA ASN A 33 30.63 12.79 -20.70
C ASN A 33 30.07 12.42 -22.10
N PRO A 34 29.70 13.41 -22.95
CA PRO A 34 29.12 13.12 -24.26
C PRO A 34 29.99 12.26 -25.18
N SER A 35 31.32 12.27 -25.01
CA SER A 35 32.26 11.45 -25.79
C SER A 35 32.53 10.07 -25.17
N GLY A 36 31.96 9.73 -24.01
CA GLY A 36 32.21 8.48 -23.29
C GLY A 36 33.64 8.34 -22.74
N SER A 37 34.46 9.39 -22.80
CA SER A 37 35.87 9.36 -22.42
C SER A 37 36.11 9.66 -20.94
N GLN A 38 35.09 10.09 -20.20
CA GLN A 38 35.13 10.33 -18.76
C GLN A 38 33.82 9.90 -18.11
N GLY A 39 33.88 9.33 -16.91
CA GLY A 39 32.71 8.86 -16.17
C GLY A 39 33.10 7.80 -15.13
N TYR A 40 32.13 7.04 -14.65
CA TYR A 40 32.34 5.86 -13.81
C TYR A 40 31.92 4.61 -14.56
N ALA A 41 32.52 3.48 -14.21
CA ALA A 41 32.12 2.18 -14.73
C ALA A 41 32.22 1.10 -13.66
N ILE A 42 31.29 0.15 -13.74
CA ILE A 42 31.41 -1.16 -13.10
C ILE A 42 31.87 -2.12 -14.19
N VAL A 43 33.07 -2.65 -13.99
CA VAL A 43 33.68 -3.60 -14.91
C VAL A 43 33.58 -4.99 -14.30
N VAL A 44 33.02 -5.91 -15.05
CA VAL A 44 32.83 -7.31 -14.69
C VAL A 44 33.62 -8.17 -15.66
N LYS A 45 34.36 -9.15 -15.14
CA LYS A 45 35.10 -10.15 -15.90
C LYS A 45 34.84 -11.55 -15.35
N THR A 46 34.94 -12.55 -16.20
CA THR A 46 34.86 -13.96 -15.77
C THR A 46 36.07 -14.32 -14.89
N THR A 47 35.89 -15.10 -13.83
CA THR A 47 36.94 -15.58 -12.91
C THR A 47 38.00 -16.41 -13.62
N GLU A 48 37.63 -17.09 -14.70
CA GLU A 48 38.54 -17.88 -15.53
C GLU A 48 39.50 -17.02 -16.37
N SER A 49 39.34 -15.69 -16.34
CA SER A 49 40.26 -14.68 -16.87
C SER A 49 41.58 -14.65 -16.09
N ASN A 50 42.34 -15.74 -16.11
CA ASN A 50 43.67 -15.83 -15.49
C ASN A 50 44.80 -15.30 -16.37
N THR A 51 44.54 -14.24 -17.14
CA THR A 51 45.60 -13.55 -17.88
C THR A 51 45.88 -12.18 -17.31
N VAL A 52 47.06 -12.07 -16.68
CA VAL A 52 48.15 -11.07 -16.88
C VAL A 52 47.78 -9.66 -17.38
N ASP A 53 46.58 -9.13 -17.12
CA ASP A 53 46.38 -7.68 -17.15
C ASP A 53 46.88 -7.13 -15.83
N GLN A 54 48.19 -6.86 -15.80
CA GLN A 54 48.96 -6.29 -14.68
C GLN A 54 48.53 -4.87 -14.30
N SER A 55 47.41 -4.36 -14.82
CA SER A 55 46.83 -3.16 -14.25
C SER A 55 46.17 -3.54 -12.92
N LYS A 56 46.78 -3.11 -11.81
CA LYS A 56 46.20 -3.22 -10.46
C LYS A 56 44.75 -2.72 -10.39
N GLU A 57 44.37 -1.90 -11.37
CA GLU A 57 43.09 -1.25 -11.52
C GLU A 57 41.93 -2.21 -11.88
N LEU A 58 42.18 -3.35 -12.54
CA LEU A 58 41.13 -4.30 -12.98
C LEU A 58 41.39 -5.74 -12.51
N ALA A 59 42.13 -5.87 -11.40
CA ALA A 59 42.60 -7.17 -10.92
C ALA A 59 41.47 -8.03 -10.31
N SER A 60 40.40 -7.44 -9.77
CA SER A 60 39.24 -8.15 -9.21
C SER A 60 38.16 -8.43 -10.28
N ASP A 61 37.41 -9.52 -10.12
CA ASP A 61 36.36 -9.94 -11.08
C ASP A 61 35.27 -8.88 -11.27
N VAL A 62 35.02 -8.13 -10.19
CA VAL A 62 34.23 -6.90 -10.21
C VAL A 62 35.15 -5.77 -9.79
N SER A 63 35.17 -4.70 -10.57
CA SER A 63 35.97 -3.50 -10.30
C SER A 63 35.13 -2.25 -10.48
N ILE A 64 35.12 -1.38 -9.48
CA ILE A 64 34.52 -0.04 -9.56
C ILE A 64 35.63 0.92 -9.98
N VAL A 65 35.48 1.51 -11.16
CA VAL A 65 36.52 2.33 -11.77
C VAL A 65 36.00 3.69 -12.20
N LYS A 66 36.91 4.63 -12.25
CA LYS A 66 36.76 5.93 -12.87
C LYS A 66 37.44 5.92 -14.23
N ILE A 67 36.75 6.43 -15.24
CA ILE A 67 37.27 6.65 -16.58
C ILE A 67 37.91 8.04 -16.58
N GLU A 68 39.23 8.12 -16.63
CA GLU A 68 39.96 9.40 -16.65
C GLU A 68 40.10 9.96 -18.07
N SER A 69 40.28 9.07 -19.04
CA SER A 69 40.37 9.33 -20.48
C SER A 69 39.98 8.06 -21.25
N ALA A 70 39.84 8.15 -22.58
CA ALA A 70 39.59 6.99 -23.42
C ALA A 70 40.56 5.83 -23.09
N ASN A 71 40.00 4.65 -22.80
CA ASN A 71 40.72 3.42 -22.42
C ASN A 71 41.61 3.52 -21.16
N LYS A 72 41.48 4.56 -20.33
CA LYS A 72 42.23 4.70 -19.08
C LYS A 72 41.31 4.64 -17.88
N PHE A 73 41.36 3.50 -17.20
CA PHE A 73 40.60 3.24 -15.99
C PHE A 73 41.48 3.40 -14.76
N LYS A 74 40.90 3.99 -13.71
CA LYS A 74 41.48 4.06 -12.38
C LYS A 74 40.51 3.46 -11.38
N LYS A 75 40.93 2.41 -10.69
CA LYS A 75 40.17 1.77 -9.62
C LYS A 75 39.96 2.74 -8.48
N ILE A 76 38.72 2.74 -8.01
CA ILE A 76 38.33 3.43 -6.80
C ILE A 76 38.47 2.40 -5.67
N PRO A 77 39.16 2.75 -4.56
CA PRO A 77 39.21 1.88 -3.40
C PRO A 77 37.79 1.48 -2.97
N ASP A 78 37.59 0.17 -2.81
CA ASP A 78 36.29 -0.44 -2.56
C ASP A 78 36.33 -1.35 -1.32
N SER A 79 35.15 -1.81 -0.90
CA SER A 79 34.96 -2.63 0.29
C SER A 79 35.48 -4.07 0.16
N GLN A 80 36.02 -4.47 -0.99
CA GLN A 80 36.50 -5.84 -1.22
C GLN A 80 37.89 -6.10 -0.63
N GLY A 81 38.60 -5.05 -0.20
CA GLY A 81 39.92 -5.17 0.42
C GLY A 81 40.95 -5.80 -0.53
N ASN A 82 41.52 -6.94 -0.13
CA ASN A 82 42.54 -7.65 -0.91
C ASN A 82 41.92 -8.60 -1.94
N LEU A 83 42.67 -8.95 -3.00
CA LEU A 83 42.19 -9.84 -4.07
C LEU A 83 41.64 -11.17 -3.57
N SER A 84 42.20 -11.75 -2.50
CA SER A 84 41.71 -13.00 -1.91
C SER A 84 40.33 -12.91 -1.26
N GLN A 85 39.86 -11.70 -0.96
CA GLN A 85 38.53 -11.42 -0.41
C GLN A 85 37.59 -10.81 -1.45
N SER A 86 38.09 -10.60 -2.67
CA SER A 86 37.32 -10.01 -3.74
C SER A 86 36.24 -10.95 -4.24
N PHE A 87 35.14 -10.36 -4.71
CA PHE A 87 34.07 -11.12 -5.34
C PHE A 87 34.66 -11.97 -6.47
N SER A 88 34.31 -13.25 -6.49
CA SER A 88 34.70 -14.23 -7.49
C SER A 88 33.56 -15.22 -7.74
N GLY A 89 33.71 -16.04 -8.78
CA GLY A 89 32.69 -16.99 -9.25
C GLY A 89 31.83 -16.44 -10.38
N ILE A 90 32.42 -15.60 -11.25
CA ILE A 90 31.78 -15.13 -12.49
C ILE A 90 32.19 -16.10 -13.59
N THR A 91 31.22 -16.78 -14.16
CA THR A 91 31.40 -17.80 -15.20
C THR A 91 30.70 -17.35 -16.48
N SER A 92 31.07 -17.96 -17.60
CA SER A 92 30.33 -17.80 -18.86
C SER A 92 29.00 -18.55 -18.80
N ALA A 93 28.06 -18.17 -19.69
CA ALA A 93 26.73 -18.77 -19.78
C ALA A 93 25.81 -18.60 -18.55
N GLU A 94 26.24 -17.84 -17.54
CA GLU A 94 25.40 -17.41 -16.43
C GLU A 94 24.99 -15.93 -16.56
N GLN A 95 23.79 -15.61 -16.07
CA GLN A 95 23.29 -14.24 -16.02
C GLN A 95 23.70 -13.54 -14.71
N TYR A 96 24.14 -12.29 -14.85
CA TYR A 96 24.52 -11.42 -13.74
C TYR A 96 23.71 -10.13 -13.78
N THR A 97 22.97 -9.89 -12.70
CA THR A 97 22.31 -8.60 -12.45
C THR A 97 23.33 -7.64 -11.84
N ILE A 98 23.49 -6.48 -12.49
CA ILE A 98 24.31 -5.37 -12.02
C ILE A 98 23.36 -4.25 -11.64
N ASP A 99 23.29 -3.93 -10.35
CA ASP A 99 22.54 -2.78 -9.87
C ASP A 99 23.49 -1.81 -9.14
N ILE A 100 23.37 -0.52 -9.41
CA ILE A 100 24.26 0.52 -8.91
C ILE A 100 23.42 1.58 -8.23
N GLN A 101 23.84 2.03 -7.06
CA GLN A 101 23.32 3.19 -6.37
C GLN A 101 24.44 4.19 -6.18
N VAL A 102 24.15 5.47 -6.43
CA VAL A 102 25.14 6.53 -6.30
C VAL A 102 24.59 7.66 -5.45
N ASN A 103 25.36 8.06 -4.44
CA ASN A 103 25.12 9.26 -3.65
C ASN A 103 26.15 10.33 -3.99
N CYS A 104 25.65 11.46 -4.51
CA CYS A 104 26.37 12.67 -4.89
C CYS A 104 25.90 13.88 -4.07
N SER A 105 25.39 13.68 -2.85
CA SER A 105 24.93 14.76 -1.98
C SER A 105 26.07 15.68 -1.53
N ASP A 106 27.28 15.14 -1.44
CA ASP A 106 28.50 15.87 -1.10
C ASP A 106 29.29 16.18 -2.38
N PRO A 107 29.55 17.46 -2.71
CA PRO A 107 30.32 17.82 -3.90
C PRO A 107 31.79 17.34 -3.87
N GLN A 108 32.31 16.97 -2.71
CA GLN A 108 33.68 16.46 -2.54
C GLN A 108 33.73 14.92 -2.48
N LYS A 109 32.57 14.25 -2.49
CA LYS A 109 32.52 12.80 -2.34
C LYS A 109 31.35 12.16 -3.07
N ASN A 110 31.66 11.18 -3.92
CA ASN A 110 30.68 10.25 -4.47
C ASN A 110 30.79 8.89 -3.78
N ILE A 111 29.66 8.36 -3.30
CA ILE A 111 29.56 6.99 -2.79
C ILE A 111 28.88 6.13 -3.85
N ILE A 112 29.54 5.08 -4.31
CA ILE A 112 29.06 4.16 -5.33
C ILE A 112 28.87 2.80 -4.67
N THR A 113 27.63 2.34 -4.64
CA THR A 113 27.27 1.02 -4.12
C THR A 113 26.82 0.14 -5.28
N ALA A 114 27.59 -0.89 -5.62
CA ALA A 114 27.25 -1.86 -6.64
C ALA A 114 26.74 -3.16 -5.99
N TYR A 115 25.74 -3.78 -6.60
CA TYR A 115 25.21 -5.08 -6.27
C TYR A 115 25.37 -5.99 -7.48
N ILE A 116 26.15 -7.06 -7.32
CA ILE A 116 26.30 -8.11 -8.35
C ILE A 116 25.60 -9.35 -7.82
N ASN A 117 24.47 -9.73 -8.42
CA ASN A 117 23.57 -10.78 -7.91
C ASN A 117 23.31 -10.63 -6.40
N ASN A 118 23.01 -9.40 -5.96
CA ASN A 118 22.81 -8.97 -4.56
C ASN A 118 24.05 -8.93 -3.65
N LYS A 119 25.25 -9.31 -4.09
CA LYS A 119 26.46 -9.10 -3.29
C LYS A 119 26.89 -7.64 -3.39
N LYS A 120 26.96 -6.97 -2.24
CA LYS A 120 27.21 -5.53 -2.10
C LYS A 120 28.71 -5.22 -2.14
N ILE A 121 29.09 -4.23 -2.94
CA ILE A 121 30.42 -3.64 -3.04
C ILE A 121 30.26 -2.13 -2.93
N VAL A 122 31.00 -1.48 -2.03
CA VAL A 122 30.93 -0.04 -1.81
C VAL A 122 32.27 0.60 -2.13
N ALA A 123 32.28 1.61 -2.99
CA ALA A 123 33.45 2.43 -3.31
C ALA A 123 33.17 3.91 -3.02
N ILE A 124 34.23 4.64 -2.66
CA ILE A 124 34.16 6.06 -2.31
C ILE A 124 35.19 6.82 -3.15
N ASP A 125 34.74 7.75 -3.99
CA ASP A 125 35.60 8.71 -4.70
C ASP A 125 35.53 10.05 -3.97
N ASP A 126 36.55 10.33 -3.16
CA ASP A 126 36.73 11.56 -2.37
C ASP A 126 37.85 12.47 -2.91
N SER A 127 38.58 12.02 -3.93
CA SER A 127 39.76 12.75 -4.44
C SER A 127 39.36 13.86 -5.43
N LYS A 128 38.50 13.52 -6.40
CA LYS A 128 38.03 14.43 -7.47
C LYS A 128 36.68 13.94 -8.04
N PRO A 129 35.62 13.78 -7.24
CA PRO A 129 34.35 13.18 -7.69
C PRO A 129 33.83 13.84 -8.98
N LEU A 130 33.26 13.03 -9.87
CA LEU A 130 32.64 13.51 -11.10
C LEU A 130 31.22 13.99 -10.82
N ALA A 131 30.83 15.10 -11.44
CA ALA A 131 29.47 15.59 -11.38
C ALA A 131 28.50 14.66 -12.14
N PRO A 132 27.25 14.49 -11.67
CA PRO A 132 26.25 13.69 -12.38
C PRO A 132 25.97 14.20 -13.80
N THR A 133 26.03 13.30 -14.78
CA THR A 133 25.64 13.58 -16.17
C THR A 133 24.40 12.75 -16.56
N LYS A 134 23.85 13.03 -17.76
CA LYS A 134 22.67 12.34 -18.29
C LYS A 134 23.01 11.10 -19.11
N THR A 135 24.29 10.77 -19.26
CA THR A 135 24.74 9.73 -20.19
C THR A 135 25.16 8.49 -19.42
N ILE A 136 24.62 7.35 -19.85
CA ILE A 136 25.00 6.01 -19.42
C ILE A 136 25.47 5.24 -20.66
N GLY A 137 26.19 4.14 -20.47
CA GLY A 137 26.66 3.31 -21.57
C GLY A 137 26.86 1.87 -21.15
N LEU A 138 26.54 0.95 -22.04
CA LEU A 138 26.91 -0.46 -21.93
C LEU A 138 28.16 -0.68 -22.77
N PHE A 139 29.06 -1.54 -22.32
CA PHE A 139 30.28 -1.80 -23.05
C PHE A 139 30.76 -3.24 -22.90
N ALA A 140 31.40 -3.73 -23.95
CA ALA A 140 32.24 -4.91 -23.94
C ALA A 140 33.68 -4.46 -24.20
N MET A 141 34.61 -4.81 -23.32
CA MET A 141 36.04 -4.53 -23.47
C MET A 141 36.75 -5.66 -24.21
N LYS A 142 36.44 -6.91 -23.82
CA LYS A 142 37.00 -8.12 -24.41
C LYS A 142 35.89 -9.16 -24.54
N GLY A 143 35.98 -9.99 -25.59
CA GLY A 143 34.97 -10.99 -25.89
C GLY A 143 33.60 -10.37 -26.20
N GLU A 144 32.56 -11.18 -26.05
CA GLU A 144 31.18 -10.77 -26.29
C GLU A 144 30.42 -10.70 -24.96
N CYS A 145 29.69 -9.61 -24.78
CA CYS A 145 28.79 -9.40 -23.65
C CYS A 145 27.39 -9.13 -24.20
N ASN A 146 26.41 -9.85 -23.70
CA ASN A 146 25.01 -9.62 -24.04
C ASN A 146 24.31 -8.95 -22.86
N PHE A 147 23.32 -8.11 -23.17
CA PHE A 147 22.55 -7.36 -22.19
C PHE A 147 21.06 -7.55 -22.45
N ASP A 148 20.28 -7.76 -21.39
CA ASP A 148 18.82 -7.91 -21.49
C ASP A 148 18.12 -6.53 -21.49
N TYR A 149 18.56 -5.63 -20.61
CA TYR A 149 17.99 -4.29 -20.44
C TYR A 149 18.99 -3.33 -19.83
N VAL A 150 18.69 -2.03 -19.89
CA VAL A 150 19.38 -0.99 -19.12
C VAL A 150 18.37 -0.04 -18.48
N TYR A 151 18.66 0.44 -17.28
CA TYR A 151 17.83 1.43 -16.62
C TYR A 151 18.66 2.52 -15.90
N ALA A 152 18.04 3.68 -15.73
CA ALA A 152 18.57 4.79 -14.94
C ALA A 152 17.43 5.57 -14.27
N TYR A 153 17.48 5.67 -12.94
CA TYR A 153 16.47 6.36 -12.13
C TYR A 153 17.11 7.42 -11.24
N PRO A 154 16.68 8.69 -11.31
CA PRO A 154 16.83 9.60 -10.18
C PRO A 154 16.08 9.05 -8.95
N LEU A 155 16.69 9.15 -7.77
CA LEU A 155 16.10 8.71 -6.51
C LEU A 155 15.83 9.89 -5.56
N SER A 156 14.83 9.72 -4.70
CA SER A 156 14.69 10.51 -3.46
C SER A 156 15.54 9.91 -2.35
N LEU A 157 15.89 10.70 -1.34
CA LEU A 157 16.64 10.21 -0.17
C LEU A 157 15.94 9.03 0.52
N THR A 158 14.61 9.09 0.66
CA THR A 158 13.81 8.01 1.27
C THR A 158 13.94 6.71 0.47
N LEU A 159 13.85 6.78 -0.85
CA LEU A 159 13.98 5.61 -1.70
C LEU A 159 15.41 5.08 -1.69
N TYR A 160 16.41 5.95 -1.78
CA TYR A 160 17.82 5.58 -1.67
C TYR A 160 18.12 4.79 -0.40
N ASN A 161 17.70 5.29 0.77
CA ASN A 161 17.93 4.62 2.05
C ASN A 161 17.21 3.27 2.14
N ARG A 162 16.00 3.16 1.57
CA ARG A 162 15.27 1.87 1.52
C ARG A 162 16.03 0.83 0.70
N LEU A 163 16.48 1.23 -0.49
CA LEU A 163 17.21 0.34 -1.39
C LEU A 163 18.59 -0.07 -0.84
N ASP A 164 19.21 0.74 0.02
CA ASP A 164 20.48 0.38 0.67
C ASP A 164 20.29 -0.72 1.72
N LEU A 165 19.13 -0.74 2.39
CA LEU A 165 18.76 -1.75 3.40
C LEU A 165 18.31 -3.08 2.77
N GLU A 166 17.53 -3.00 1.70
CA GLU A 166 16.83 -4.17 1.14
C GLU A 166 17.46 -4.69 -0.16
N GLY A 167 18.54 -4.05 -0.62
CA GLY A 167 19.14 -4.24 -1.94
C GLY A 167 18.35 -3.52 -3.03
N ASN A 168 18.97 -3.30 -4.21
CA ASN A 168 18.33 -2.57 -5.33
C ASN A 168 17.15 -3.34 -6.00
N ARG A 169 16.71 -4.43 -5.37
CA ARG A 169 15.66 -5.36 -5.83
C ARG A 169 14.35 -4.67 -6.20
N PHE A 170 14.05 -3.51 -5.63
CA PHE A 170 12.81 -2.78 -5.92
C PHE A 170 12.81 -2.06 -7.27
N LEU A 171 13.95 -1.88 -7.92
CA LEU A 171 14.06 -1.17 -9.21
C LEU A 171 14.53 -2.09 -10.34
N THR A 172 15.20 -3.20 -10.03
CA THR A 172 15.69 -4.17 -10.99
C THR A 172 14.57 -4.64 -11.93
N GLY A 173 14.72 -4.37 -13.23
CA GLY A 173 13.80 -4.82 -14.28
C GLY A 173 12.43 -4.12 -14.30
N LYS A 174 12.16 -3.18 -13.38
CA LYS A 174 10.87 -2.47 -13.38
C LYS A 174 10.81 -1.49 -14.52
N VAL A 175 9.76 -1.64 -15.34
CA VAL A 175 9.47 -0.71 -16.43
C VAL A 175 8.87 0.56 -15.84
N PRO A 176 9.43 1.74 -16.13
CA PRO A 176 8.84 3.00 -15.73
C PRO A 176 7.51 3.15 -16.44
N PHE A 177 6.59 3.88 -15.83
CA PHE A 177 5.26 4.09 -16.40
C PHE A 177 5.33 4.72 -17.81
N SER A 178 6.30 5.61 -18.07
CA SER A 178 6.57 6.16 -19.39
C SER A 178 6.93 5.09 -20.44
N GLY A 179 7.70 4.06 -20.05
CA GLY A 179 8.01 2.93 -20.92
C GLY A 179 6.77 2.07 -21.20
N LEU A 180 5.92 1.87 -20.19
CA LEU A 180 4.67 1.12 -20.34
C LEU A 180 3.63 1.85 -21.20
N SER A 181 3.50 3.18 -21.05
CA SER A 181 2.55 3.96 -21.86
C SER A 181 2.96 4.00 -23.34
N ILE A 182 4.27 4.05 -23.63
CA ILE A 182 4.80 3.94 -24.99
C ILE A 182 4.57 2.53 -25.55
N ALA A 183 4.88 1.48 -24.78
CA ALA A 183 4.78 0.10 -25.25
C ALA A 183 3.33 -0.41 -25.39
N TYR A 184 2.42 -0.01 -24.50
CA TYR A 184 1.07 -0.57 -24.39
C TYR A 184 -0.06 0.45 -24.63
N GLY A 185 0.28 1.71 -24.89
CA GLY A 185 -0.66 2.79 -25.21
C GLY A 185 -1.53 3.25 -24.04
N GLU A 186 -2.53 4.08 -24.35
CA GLU A 186 -3.38 4.74 -23.35
C GLU A 186 -4.29 3.78 -22.55
N LYS A 187 -4.48 2.53 -22.99
CA LYS A 187 -5.33 1.54 -22.29
C LYS A 187 -4.79 1.15 -20.91
N VAL A 188 -3.49 1.39 -20.67
CA VAL A 188 -2.82 1.14 -19.40
C VAL A 188 -2.59 2.47 -18.64
N ALA A 189 -3.01 3.63 -19.18
CA ALA A 189 -2.50 4.94 -18.76
C ALA A 189 -3.20 5.62 -17.57
N ASN A 190 -4.23 5.03 -16.96
CA ASN A 190 -4.88 5.58 -15.75
C ASN A 190 -4.38 4.88 -14.48
N ILE A 191 -3.07 4.87 -14.31
CA ILE A 191 -2.39 4.20 -13.20
C ILE A 191 -1.83 5.26 -12.25
N ASN A 192 -2.47 5.42 -11.09
CA ASN A 192 -1.94 6.19 -9.96
C ASN A 192 -0.81 5.43 -9.21
N SER A 193 0.00 4.62 -9.90
CA SER A 193 1.16 3.97 -9.29
C SER A 193 2.30 4.96 -9.22
N GLN A 194 3.11 4.89 -8.14
CA GLN A 194 4.24 5.79 -7.91
C GLN A 194 5.05 6.00 -9.20
N GLU A 195 5.07 7.24 -9.69
CA GLU A 195 5.79 7.60 -10.91
C GLU A 195 7.29 7.44 -10.68
N TYR A 196 7.85 6.31 -11.12
CA TYR A 196 9.29 6.21 -11.32
C TYR A 196 9.63 6.97 -12.60
N GLN A 197 9.98 8.25 -12.44
CA GLN A 197 10.54 9.07 -13.51
C GLN A 197 11.96 8.54 -13.80
N GLY A 198 12.19 7.95 -14.96
CA GLY A 198 13.52 7.46 -15.36
C GLY A 198 13.57 6.86 -16.75
N TYR A 199 14.74 6.32 -17.09
CA TYR A 199 15.03 5.67 -18.35
C TYR A 199 15.01 4.15 -18.16
N TYR A 200 14.41 3.45 -19.12
CA TYR A 200 14.44 2.00 -19.20
C TYR A 200 14.31 1.59 -20.64
N GLU A 201 15.17 0.67 -21.07
CA GLU A 201 15.17 0.11 -22.40
C GLU A 201 15.47 -1.38 -22.31
N GLU A 202 14.67 -2.19 -23.00
CA GLU A 202 14.89 -3.62 -23.17
C GLU A 202 15.48 -3.89 -24.55
N PHE A 203 16.37 -4.87 -24.62
CA PHE A 203 17.00 -5.26 -25.87
C PHE A 203 16.40 -6.56 -26.39
N GLY A 204 16.22 -6.62 -27.70
CA GLY A 204 15.66 -7.78 -28.38
C GLY A 204 14.13 -7.87 -28.29
N PRO A 205 13.54 -8.91 -28.90
CA PRO A 205 12.11 -9.15 -28.82
C PRO A 205 11.74 -9.65 -27.41
N THR A 206 11.17 -8.77 -26.59
CA THR A 206 10.65 -9.11 -25.27
C THR A 206 9.15 -9.34 -25.30
N ALA A 207 8.70 -10.36 -24.59
CA ALA A 207 7.29 -10.59 -24.31
C ALA A 207 7.07 -10.54 -22.81
N LYS A 208 6.16 -9.67 -22.34
CA LYS A 208 5.75 -9.61 -20.95
C LYS A 208 4.33 -10.09 -20.79
N GLU A 209 4.09 -10.86 -19.74
CA GLU A 209 2.76 -11.33 -19.38
C GLU A 209 2.08 -10.31 -18.46
N ILE A 210 0.81 -10.03 -18.77
CA ILE A 210 -0.08 -9.27 -17.90
C ILE A 210 -1.15 -10.23 -17.36
N LEU A 211 -1.17 -10.40 -16.05
CA LEU A 211 -2.18 -11.18 -15.35
C LEU A 211 -3.30 -10.26 -14.85
N VAL A 212 -4.54 -10.64 -15.14
CA VAL A 212 -5.73 -9.97 -14.60
C VAL A 212 -6.31 -10.84 -13.49
N LEU A 213 -6.32 -10.32 -12.26
CA LEU A 213 -6.93 -10.96 -11.11
C LEU A 213 -8.24 -10.25 -10.78
N GLU A 214 -9.31 -11.01 -10.63
CA GLU A 214 -10.61 -10.51 -10.24
C GLU A 214 -11.21 -11.45 -9.20
N GLU A 215 -11.26 -11.01 -7.95
CA GLU A 215 -11.62 -11.84 -6.80
C GLU A 215 -12.67 -11.16 -5.93
N LYS A 216 -13.55 -11.97 -5.33
CA LYS A 216 -14.52 -11.52 -4.33
C LYS A 216 -13.99 -11.86 -2.94
N PHE A 217 -14.20 -10.96 -1.97
CA PHE A 217 -13.79 -11.23 -0.60
C PHE A 217 -14.63 -12.35 -0.01
N THR A 218 -13.94 -13.36 0.55
CA THR A 218 -14.55 -14.55 1.16
C THR A 218 -15.03 -14.31 2.58
N SER A 219 -14.57 -13.23 3.25
CA SER A 219 -15.13 -12.81 4.52
C SER A 219 -16.54 -12.30 4.27
N GLY A 220 -17.55 -12.96 4.86
CA GLY A 220 -18.97 -12.61 4.69
C GLY A 220 -19.36 -11.18 5.10
N ASN A 221 -18.42 -10.41 5.65
CA ASN A 221 -18.60 -8.99 5.95
C ASN A 221 -17.86 -8.13 4.92
N PRO A 222 -18.49 -7.06 4.42
CA PRO A 222 -17.82 -6.09 3.55
C PRO A 222 -16.60 -5.49 4.25
N GLY A 223 -15.48 -5.43 3.52
CA GLY A 223 -14.21 -4.91 4.04
C GLY A 223 -13.75 -3.67 3.29
N TYR A 224 -13.20 -2.70 4.00
CA TYR A 224 -12.56 -1.53 3.40
C TYR A 224 -11.15 -1.91 2.94
N SER A 225 -11.00 -2.12 1.63
CA SER A 225 -9.69 -2.30 0.99
C SER A 225 -8.83 -1.04 1.14
N LYS A 226 -7.56 -1.19 1.50
CA LYS A 226 -6.58 -0.09 1.59
C LYS A 226 -5.62 -0.09 0.41
N PHE A 227 -4.82 -1.14 0.27
CA PHE A 227 -3.82 -1.25 -0.80
C PHE A 227 -3.41 -2.71 -1.02
N PHE A 228 -2.86 -3.00 -2.19
CA PHE A 228 -2.24 -4.28 -2.48
C PHE A 228 -0.76 -4.27 -2.11
N SER A 229 -0.27 -5.44 -1.69
CA SER A 229 1.13 -5.73 -1.48
C SER A 229 1.52 -6.95 -2.31
N THR A 230 2.65 -6.89 -3.00
CA THR A 230 3.28 -8.06 -3.67
C THR A 230 4.18 -8.85 -2.72
N GLY A 231 4.20 -8.49 -1.42
CA GLY A 231 5.03 -9.13 -0.42
C GLY A 231 6.52 -8.98 -0.76
N VAL A 232 7.23 -10.10 -0.78
CA VAL A 232 8.66 -10.16 -1.13
C VAL A 232 8.91 -10.32 -2.63
N ASN A 233 7.86 -10.46 -3.46
CA ASN A 233 8.03 -10.59 -4.90
C ASN A 233 8.15 -9.21 -5.54
N TYR A 234 9.41 -8.83 -5.80
CA TYR A 234 9.78 -7.57 -6.44
C TYR A 234 9.75 -7.62 -7.97
N LEU A 235 9.64 -8.82 -8.54
CA LEU A 235 9.56 -9.05 -9.99
C LEU A 235 8.13 -8.87 -10.53
N VAL A 236 7.13 -8.80 -9.66
CA VAL A 236 5.75 -8.41 -10.01
C VAL A 236 5.56 -6.93 -9.72
N GLN A 237 4.94 -6.23 -10.67
CA GLN A 237 4.47 -4.87 -10.47
C GLN A 237 2.96 -4.79 -10.66
N ILE A 238 2.31 -4.07 -9.75
CA ILE A 238 0.89 -3.75 -9.87
C ILE A 238 0.78 -2.59 -10.83
N LEU A 239 0.21 -2.86 -12.00
CA LEU A 239 -0.09 -1.84 -12.99
C LEU A 239 -1.29 -1.04 -12.50
N SER A 240 -2.45 -1.67 -12.42
CA SER A 240 -3.68 -0.99 -12.03
C SER A 240 -4.45 -1.83 -11.04
N GLN A 241 -5.20 -1.15 -10.18
CA GLN A 241 -6.06 -1.81 -9.22
C GLN A 241 -7.34 -1.03 -9.04
N LYS A 242 -8.43 -1.77 -8.85
CA LYS A 242 -9.72 -1.24 -8.43
C LYS A 242 -10.26 -2.17 -7.35
N SER A 243 -10.63 -1.62 -6.21
CA SER A 243 -11.29 -2.38 -5.15
C SER A 243 -12.59 -1.71 -4.75
N ASN A 244 -13.50 -2.53 -4.23
CA ASN A 244 -14.70 -2.08 -3.55
C ASN A 244 -14.84 -2.88 -2.25
N ASN A 245 -15.96 -2.76 -1.56
CA ASN A 245 -16.15 -3.46 -0.29
C ASN A 245 -16.40 -4.98 -0.42
N PHE A 246 -16.53 -5.49 -1.64
CA PHE A 246 -16.92 -6.87 -1.94
C PHE A 246 -15.86 -7.65 -2.71
N GLY A 247 -14.84 -6.99 -3.23
CA GLY A 247 -13.80 -7.62 -4.03
C GLY A 247 -12.86 -6.62 -4.68
N PHE A 248 -12.02 -7.13 -5.55
CA PHE A 248 -11.05 -6.34 -6.27
C PHE A 248 -10.81 -6.86 -7.68
N LYS A 249 -10.25 -5.98 -8.50
CA LYS A 249 -9.64 -6.27 -9.78
C LYS A 249 -8.25 -5.65 -9.82
N ALA A 250 -7.24 -6.43 -10.15
CA ALA A 250 -5.86 -5.96 -10.29
C ALA A 250 -5.24 -6.46 -11.59
N TYR A 251 -4.39 -5.62 -12.17
CA TYR A 251 -3.56 -5.92 -13.33
C TYR A 251 -2.12 -5.98 -12.84
N LEU A 252 -1.49 -7.12 -13.02
CA LEU A 252 -0.12 -7.38 -12.63
C LEU A 252 0.72 -7.60 -13.87
N ILE A 253 1.92 -7.03 -13.91
CA ILE A 253 2.90 -7.34 -14.95
C ILE A 253 4.06 -8.13 -14.36
N ASN A 254 4.49 -9.14 -15.11
CA ASN A 254 5.74 -9.83 -14.85
C ASN A 254 6.89 -9.01 -15.44
N ASN A 255 7.73 -8.45 -14.57
CA ASN A 255 8.91 -7.69 -14.96
C ASN A 255 10.16 -8.56 -15.14
N SER A 256 10.05 -9.88 -14.94
CA SER A 256 11.15 -10.81 -15.16
C SER A 256 11.12 -11.41 -16.56
N SER A 257 12.25 -12.00 -16.97
CA SER A 257 12.39 -12.68 -18.26
C SER A 257 11.89 -14.15 -18.23
N SER A 258 11.29 -14.58 -17.12
CA SER A 258 10.81 -15.96 -16.91
C SER A 258 9.45 -15.97 -16.21
N THR A 259 8.76 -17.11 -16.19
CA THR A 259 7.53 -17.26 -15.42
C THR A 259 7.83 -17.19 -13.92
N ILE A 260 7.07 -16.38 -13.19
CA ILE A 260 7.21 -16.18 -11.74
C ILE A 260 5.90 -16.49 -11.02
N PRO A 261 5.92 -17.13 -9.84
CA PRO A 261 4.71 -17.33 -9.06
C PRO A 261 4.23 -15.99 -8.46
N VAL A 262 2.96 -15.68 -8.63
CA VAL A 262 2.32 -14.50 -8.00
C VAL A 262 1.98 -14.76 -6.53
N SER A 263 1.74 -16.02 -6.17
CA SER A 263 1.54 -16.47 -4.79
C SER A 263 2.09 -17.89 -4.62
N SER A 264 2.88 -18.12 -3.57
CA SER A 264 3.44 -19.42 -3.17
C SER A 264 3.56 -19.47 -1.65
N THR A 265 2.93 -20.47 -1.03
CA THR A 265 3.05 -20.75 0.41
C THR A 265 4.45 -21.18 0.82
N GLU A 266 5.23 -21.76 -0.09
CA GLU A 266 6.58 -22.26 0.19
C GLU A 266 7.62 -21.13 0.19
N GLU A 267 7.48 -20.17 -0.73
CA GLU A 267 8.46 -19.08 -0.93
C GLU A 267 8.11 -17.80 -0.16
N ARG A 268 7.05 -17.82 0.67
CA ARG A 268 6.49 -16.63 1.36
C ARG A 268 6.15 -15.49 0.39
N ILE A 269 5.93 -15.82 -0.88
CA ILE A 269 5.48 -14.89 -1.90
C ILE A 269 3.97 -14.87 -1.79
N SER A 270 3.38 -13.76 -1.35
CA SER A 270 1.93 -13.61 -1.31
C SER A 270 1.54 -12.25 -1.84
N LEU A 271 0.87 -12.23 -2.99
CA LEU A 271 0.04 -11.10 -3.34
C LEU A 271 -1.11 -11.02 -2.32
N SER A 272 -1.18 -9.90 -1.61
CA SER A 272 -2.15 -9.71 -0.55
C SER A 272 -2.87 -8.38 -0.73
N MET A 273 -4.19 -8.42 -0.60
CA MET A 273 -4.99 -7.22 -0.40
C MET A 273 -5.05 -6.91 1.08
N ILE A 274 -4.54 -5.76 1.50
CA ILE A 274 -4.60 -5.29 2.88
C ILE A 274 -5.83 -4.40 3.05
N GLY A 275 -6.64 -4.69 4.06
CA GLY A 275 -7.89 -3.97 4.33
C GLY A 275 -8.39 -4.21 5.76
N ASN A 276 -9.45 -3.50 6.11
CA ASN A 276 -10.17 -3.67 7.38
C ASN A 276 -11.48 -4.39 7.10
N THR A 277 -11.90 -5.32 7.96
CA THR A 277 -13.23 -5.92 7.90
C THR A 277 -14.17 -5.24 8.89
N VAL A 278 -15.46 -5.18 8.57
CA VAL A 278 -16.48 -4.83 9.58
C VAL A 278 -16.76 -6.08 10.40
N ILE A 279 -16.65 -5.98 11.72
CA ILE A 279 -17.02 -7.03 12.65
C ILE A 279 -18.14 -6.52 13.56
N THR A 280 -19.11 -7.38 13.88
CA THR A 280 -20.06 -7.09 14.95
C THR A 280 -19.31 -7.08 16.27
N GLY A 281 -19.47 -6.02 17.07
CA GLY A 281 -18.93 -5.97 18.43
C GLY A 281 -19.55 -7.05 19.32
N GLU A 282 -18.93 -7.28 20.48
CA GLU A 282 -19.48 -8.17 21.50
C GLU A 282 -20.84 -7.66 21.99
N LYS A 283 -21.74 -8.59 22.38
CA LYS A 283 -23.04 -8.22 22.94
C LYS A 283 -22.82 -7.45 24.24
N ALA A 284 -23.31 -6.21 24.29
CA ALA A 284 -23.29 -5.40 25.50
C ALA A 284 -24.54 -5.71 26.33
N GLU A 285 -24.34 -6.27 27.52
CA GLU A 285 -25.43 -6.56 28.48
C GLU A 285 -25.37 -5.57 29.65
N PHE A 286 -26.55 -5.10 30.07
CA PHE A 286 -26.72 -4.23 31.22
C PHE A 286 -27.98 -4.65 31.99
N ASN A 287 -27.80 -5.02 33.25
CA ASN A 287 -28.87 -5.44 34.15
C ASN A 287 -28.97 -4.43 35.30
N THR A 288 -30.19 -4.06 35.66
CA THR A 288 -30.49 -3.24 36.85
C THR A 288 -30.97 -4.17 37.95
N ASP A 289 -30.04 -4.80 38.67
CA ASP A 289 -30.40 -5.70 39.78
C ASP A 289 -30.73 -4.88 41.04
N GLU A 290 -32.00 -4.51 41.19
CA GLU A 290 -32.56 -4.08 42.47
C GLU A 290 -33.57 -5.12 42.94
N GLU A 291 -33.10 -6.31 43.36
CA GLU A 291 -33.97 -7.32 43.97
C GLU A 291 -34.49 -6.81 45.33
N ASN A 292 -35.70 -6.26 45.37
CA ASN A 292 -36.43 -6.09 46.61
C ASN A 292 -37.45 -7.22 46.76
N LYS A 293 -37.13 -8.25 47.56
CA LYS A 293 -37.94 -9.47 47.75
C LYS A 293 -39.35 -9.26 48.35
N TYR A 294 -39.73 -8.01 48.58
CA TYR A 294 -41.00 -7.61 49.14
C TYR A 294 -41.88 -6.79 48.17
N ILE A 295 -41.42 -6.59 46.93
CA ILE A 295 -42.15 -5.86 45.87
C ILE A 295 -42.27 -6.79 44.64
N ASN A 296 -43.48 -6.92 44.09
CA ASN A 296 -43.70 -7.63 42.82
C ASN A 296 -43.27 -6.72 41.66
N ASP A 297 -41.97 -6.68 41.38
CA ASP A 297 -41.44 -5.95 40.23
C ASP A 297 -41.59 -6.78 38.94
N GLU A 298 -42.05 -6.14 37.85
CA GLU A 298 -42.15 -6.79 36.54
C GLU A 298 -40.79 -6.86 35.85
N LEU A 299 -40.40 -8.06 35.40
CA LEU A 299 -39.16 -8.25 34.64
C LEU A 299 -39.36 -7.83 33.18
N VAL A 300 -38.51 -6.91 32.71
CA VAL A 300 -38.48 -6.46 31.30
C VAL A 300 -37.12 -6.78 30.69
N ILE A 301 -37.12 -7.52 29.59
CA ILE A 301 -35.92 -7.85 28.81
C ILE A 301 -36.05 -7.19 27.43
N LEU A 302 -35.04 -6.40 27.04
CA LEU A 302 -34.97 -5.75 25.73
C LEU A 302 -33.69 -6.17 25.01
N GLU A 303 -33.84 -6.75 23.83
CA GLU A 303 -32.73 -7.05 22.93
C GLU A 303 -32.71 -6.06 21.76
N SER A 304 -31.54 -5.48 21.46
CA SER A 304 -31.37 -4.57 20.33
C SER A 304 -30.08 -4.85 19.57
N SER A 305 -30.19 -5.08 18.26
CA SER A 305 -29.02 -5.23 17.37
C SER A 305 -28.32 -3.90 17.05
N TRP A 306 -28.93 -2.76 17.43
CA TRP A 306 -28.42 -1.42 17.13
C TRP A 306 -27.60 -0.82 18.27
N ILE A 307 -27.79 -1.30 19.51
CA ILE A 307 -27.06 -0.81 20.67
C ILE A 307 -25.78 -1.64 20.81
N GLN A 308 -24.63 -1.01 20.53
CA GLN A 308 -23.33 -1.69 20.54
C GLN A 308 -22.45 -1.32 21.74
N ARG A 309 -22.81 -0.28 22.50
CA ARG A 309 -22.03 0.20 23.65
C ARG A 309 -22.82 0.03 24.94
N LYS A 310 -22.14 -0.43 26.00
CA LYS A 310 -22.72 -0.57 27.34
C LYS A 310 -23.30 0.74 27.87
N SER A 311 -22.63 1.87 27.64
CA SER A 311 -23.12 3.20 28.07
C SER A 311 -24.46 3.58 27.44
N ASP A 312 -24.71 3.14 26.21
CA ASP A 312 -25.95 3.44 25.51
C ASP A 312 -27.07 2.47 25.94
N ALA A 313 -26.71 1.21 26.24
CA ALA A 313 -27.60 0.25 26.89
C ALA A 313 -28.05 0.74 28.28
N GLU A 314 -27.14 1.28 29.08
CA GLU A 314 -27.42 1.88 30.40
C GLU A 314 -28.37 3.09 30.29
N LYS A 315 -28.11 4.02 29.35
CA LYS A 315 -29.01 5.15 29.10
C LYS A 315 -30.41 4.71 28.71
N MET A 316 -30.52 3.68 27.87
CA MET A 316 -31.82 3.13 27.46
C MET A 316 -32.53 2.46 28.63
N ALA A 317 -31.81 1.66 29.43
CA ALA A 317 -32.37 1.01 30.62
C ALA A 317 -32.87 2.04 31.64
N ASN A 318 -32.09 3.11 31.89
CA ASN A 318 -32.52 4.20 32.77
C ASN A 318 -33.72 4.95 32.21
N TRP A 319 -33.75 5.24 30.91
CA TRP A 319 -34.92 5.86 30.27
C TRP A 319 -36.17 4.98 30.41
N LEU A 320 -36.06 3.66 30.18
CA LEU A 320 -37.17 2.73 30.39
C LEU A 320 -37.62 2.72 31.85
N LYS A 321 -36.68 2.64 32.81
CA LYS A 321 -37.00 2.69 34.25
C LYS A 321 -37.73 3.99 34.59
N GLU A 322 -37.30 5.14 34.09
CA GLU A 322 -37.94 6.43 34.39
C GLU A 322 -39.29 6.67 33.69
N GLN A 323 -39.48 6.14 32.48
CA GLN A 323 -40.68 6.40 31.69
C GLN A 323 -41.75 5.31 31.86
N TRP A 324 -41.36 4.05 32.01
CA TRP A 324 -42.30 2.92 32.10
C TRP A 324 -42.71 2.60 33.53
N SER A 325 -41.92 2.97 34.55
CA SER A 325 -42.33 2.83 35.96
C SER A 325 -43.43 3.81 36.39
N LYS A 326 -43.72 4.83 35.57
CA LYS A 326 -44.74 5.84 35.89
C LYS A 326 -46.12 5.32 35.50
N ASN A 327 -46.99 5.16 36.49
CA ASN A 327 -48.41 4.95 36.27
C ASN A 327 -48.99 6.16 35.53
N THR A 328 -49.34 5.98 34.25
CA THR A 328 -50.01 7.02 33.46
C THR A 328 -51.50 6.79 33.45
N ILE A 329 -52.28 7.85 33.69
CA ILE A 329 -53.73 7.80 33.56
C ILE A 329 -54.09 8.01 32.09
N CYS A 330 -54.86 7.08 31.54
CA CYS A 330 -55.51 7.24 30.24
C CYS A 330 -56.99 7.55 30.48
N ILE A 331 -57.47 8.65 29.89
CA ILE A 331 -58.87 9.05 29.99
C ILE A 331 -59.46 9.06 28.59
N LYS A 332 -60.56 8.34 28.44
CA LYS A 332 -61.43 8.42 27.26
C LYS A 332 -62.63 9.28 27.60
N LEU A 333 -62.81 10.37 26.85
CA LEU A 333 -63.88 11.34 27.08
C LEU A 333 -64.59 11.69 25.78
N LYS A 334 -65.87 11.99 25.91
CA LYS A 334 -66.76 12.35 24.81
C LYS A 334 -67.24 13.78 25.04
N VAL A 335 -66.90 14.68 24.14
CA VAL A 335 -67.18 16.12 24.26
C VAL A 335 -68.02 16.60 23.08
N PHE A 336 -68.70 17.73 23.31
CA PHE A 336 -69.44 18.42 22.27
C PHE A 336 -68.49 18.83 21.14
N GLY A 337 -68.93 18.68 19.89
CA GLY A 337 -68.11 18.75 18.69
C GLY A 337 -67.14 19.94 18.67
N ASN A 338 -65.87 19.63 18.93
CA ASN A 338 -64.79 20.59 18.87
C ASN A 338 -63.84 20.17 17.73
N PRO A 339 -63.85 20.90 16.59
CA PRO A 339 -63.03 20.56 15.45
C PRO A 339 -61.57 21.03 15.57
N PHE A 340 -61.23 21.80 16.61
CA PHE A 340 -59.91 22.42 16.75
C PHE A 340 -58.92 21.61 17.60
N ILE A 341 -59.37 20.55 18.27
CA ILE A 341 -58.48 19.68 19.07
C ILE A 341 -57.84 18.64 18.14
N ALA A 342 -56.51 18.55 18.20
CA ALA A 342 -55.71 17.63 17.40
C ALA A 342 -54.85 16.70 18.28
N VAL A 343 -54.37 15.61 17.68
CA VAL A 343 -53.37 14.73 18.31
C VAL A 343 -52.09 15.52 18.55
N GLY A 344 -51.59 15.48 19.79
CA GLY A 344 -50.42 16.25 20.22
C GLY A 344 -50.77 17.50 21.04
N ASP A 345 -52.03 17.90 21.12
CA ASP A 345 -52.44 19.04 21.93
C ASP A 345 -52.35 18.74 23.43
N LEU A 346 -52.05 19.79 24.21
CA LEU A 346 -52.07 19.75 25.67
C LEU A 346 -53.42 20.28 26.18
N VAL A 347 -54.14 19.45 26.92
CA VAL A 347 -55.45 19.77 27.48
C VAL A 347 -55.47 19.60 28.99
N THR A 348 -56.14 20.51 29.69
CA THR A 348 -56.41 20.38 31.13
C THR A 348 -57.81 19.84 31.33
N ILE A 349 -57.94 18.72 32.03
CA ILE A 349 -59.23 18.09 32.31
C ILE A 349 -59.51 18.28 33.81
N SER A 350 -60.65 18.88 34.15
CA SER A 350 -61.12 19.01 35.53
C SER A 350 -62.32 18.11 35.75
N TYR A 351 -62.16 17.10 36.60
CA TYR A 351 -63.25 16.23 37.02
C TYR A 351 -63.13 15.90 38.52
N PRO A 352 -63.51 16.85 39.41
CA PRO A 352 -63.26 16.75 40.85
C PRO A 352 -63.90 15.53 41.52
N ARG A 353 -65.00 15.00 40.96
CA ARG A 353 -65.73 13.86 41.50
C ARG A 353 -64.97 12.53 41.41
N SER A 354 -63.97 12.44 40.53
CA SER A 354 -63.06 11.28 40.43
C SER A 354 -61.63 11.62 40.86
N GLY A 355 -61.44 12.71 41.59
CA GLY A 355 -60.11 13.11 42.10
C GLY A 355 -59.17 13.71 41.05
N ILE A 356 -59.70 14.12 39.88
CA ILE A 356 -58.92 14.83 38.84
C ILE A 356 -59.15 16.33 39.03
N THR A 357 -58.15 17.02 39.58
CA THR A 357 -58.19 18.47 39.85
C THR A 357 -57.60 19.28 38.69
N GLU A 358 -57.88 20.59 38.68
CA GLU A 358 -57.55 21.56 37.62
C GLU A 358 -56.04 21.73 37.30
N SER A 359 -55.17 20.97 37.95
CA SER A 359 -53.71 21.06 37.81
C SER A 359 -53.09 19.96 36.93
N THR A 360 -53.87 19.06 36.34
CA THR A 360 -53.31 17.93 35.57
C THR A 360 -53.43 18.15 34.06
N THR A 361 -52.28 18.24 33.40
CA THR A 361 -52.17 18.34 31.94
C THR A 361 -52.12 16.96 31.29
N PHE A 362 -52.93 16.77 30.25
CA PHE A 362 -52.98 15.56 29.45
C PHE A 362 -52.57 15.86 28.02
N LEU A 363 -51.89 14.90 27.40
CA LEU A 363 -51.58 14.88 25.98
C LEU A 363 -52.69 14.14 25.23
N VAL A 364 -53.26 14.77 24.20
CA VAL A 364 -54.24 14.13 23.32
C VAL A 364 -53.52 13.12 22.42
N THR A 365 -53.87 11.84 22.56
CA THR A 365 -53.28 10.73 21.76
C THR A 365 -54.20 10.27 20.64
N VAL A 366 -55.51 10.42 20.81
CA VAL A 366 -56.52 10.06 19.80
C VAL A 366 -57.61 11.12 19.75
N VAL A 367 -58.03 11.46 18.53
CA VAL A 367 -59.20 12.29 18.24
C VAL A 367 -60.07 11.55 17.23
N GLU A 368 -61.28 11.17 17.64
CA GLU A 368 -62.29 10.60 16.74
C GLU A 368 -63.46 11.59 16.63
N GLN A 369 -63.85 11.94 15.41
CA GLN A 369 -65.00 12.79 15.16
C GLN A 369 -66.07 12.00 14.41
N SER A 370 -67.31 12.11 14.86
CA SER A 370 -68.45 11.50 14.20
C SER A 370 -69.60 12.50 14.06
N PHE A 371 -70.47 12.28 13.09
CA PHE A 371 -71.62 13.14 12.81
C PHE A 371 -72.92 12.33 12.85
N ASN A 372 -73.77 12.61 13.83
CA ASN A 372 -75.10 12.02 13.93
C ASN A 372 -76.09 13.02 14.56
N GLY A 373 -76.69 13.88 13.74
CA GLY A 373 -77.55 14.99 14.22
C GLY A 373 -76.79 16.13 14.90
N GLY A 374 -75.45 16.05 14.96
CA GLY A 374 -74.50 17.01 15.52
C GLY A 374 -73.08 16.44 15.43
N ILE A 375 -72.05 17.29 15.57
CA ILE A 375 -70.65 16.83 15.64
C ILE A 375 -70.36 16.35 17.05
N GLU A 376 -69.80 15.15 17.17
CA GLU A 376 -69.35 14.54 18.41
C GLU A 376 -67.85 14.24 18.31
N THR A 377 -67.07 14.62 19.33
CA THR A 377 -65.64 14.35 19.40
C THR A 377 -65.33 13.43 20.58
N VAL A 378 -64.71 12.29 20.32
CA VAL A 378 -64.15 11.39 21.34
C VAL A 378 -62.65 11.62 21.38
N LEU A 379 -62.14 11.87 22.58
CA LEU A 379 -60.72 12.10 22.85
C LEU A 379 -60.20 10.99 23.76
N GLU A 380 -59.03 10.44 23.41
CA GLU A 380 -58.22 9.68 24.37
C GLU A 380 -57.01 10.53 24.73
N CYS A 381 -56.83 10.75 26.03
CA CYS A 381 -55.79 11.60 26.57
C CYS A 381 -54.95 10.85 27.60
N ARG A 382 -53.64 11.02 27.55
CA ARG A 382 -52.69 10.41 28.49
C ARG A 382 -52.05 11.47 29.39
N SER A 383 -51.96 11.22 30.70
CA SER A 383 -51.32 12.14 31.63
C SER A 383 -49.83 12.30 31.34
N LEU A 384 -49.32 13.53 31.38
CA LEU A 384 -47.88 13.81 31.23
C LEU A 384 -47.10 13.69 32.54
N ASN A 385 -47.78 13.94 33.67
CA ASN A 385 -47.20 13.81 35.00
C ASN A 385 -47.73 12.52 35.66
N SER A 386 -46.88 11.88 36.46
CA SER A 386 -47.25 10.73 37.29
C SER A 386 -48.18 11.16 38.42
N TYR A 387 -49.25 10.40 38.65
CA TYR A 387 -49.97 10.44 39.91
C TYR A 387 -49.13 9.70 40.96
N SER A 388 -48.84 10.36 42.09
CA SER A 388 -48.26 9.73 43.28
C SER A 388 -49.35 9.16 44.18
#